data_AF-A0A9E4IIU8-F1
#
_entry.id   AF-A0A9E4IIU8-F1
#
_cell.length_a   1.000
_cell.length_b   1.000
_cell.length_c   1.000
_cell.angle_alpha   90.00
_cell.angle_beta   90.00
_cell.angle_gamma   90.00
#
_symmetry.space_group_name_H-M   'P 1'
#
loop_
_entity.id
_entity.type
_entity.pdbx_description
1 polymer ?
#
loop_
_entity_poly.entity_id
_entity_poly.type
_entity_poly.pdbx_seq_one_letter_code
_entity_poly.pdbx_strand_id
1 'polypeptide(L)'
;MLLCVVALAAAGLVVAQLAGRAQLMARAQTAADAAALAGAGDRRSAAVELAAANGAELTGFEADGGMARVEVRLGGESAAAAAERSPPPVAPALAAALDRAGEILGSDIAGSVRLLGPLGAGGIEVSRSLAARLAVLSHRTGLCRAASGRPVHFVLCPGIHRD
;
A
#
# COMPACT_ATOMS: atom_id res chain seq x y z
N MET A 1 -29.14 9.44 50.82
CA MET A 1 -27.82 9.92 50.35
C MET A 1 -26.84 8.77 50.11
N LEU A 2 -26.58 7.89 51.09
CA LEU A 2 -25.67 6.74 50.95
C LEU A 2 -26.00 5.84 49.75
N LEU A 3 -27.29 5.48 49.56
CA LEU A 3 -27.73 4.63 48.44
C LEU A 3 -27.41 5.24 47.06
N CYS A 4 -27.58 6.57 46.91
CA CYS A 4 -27.26 7.26 45.66
C CYS A 4 -25.76 7.29 45.41
N VAL A 5 -24.94 7.50 46.45
CA VAL A 5 -23.47 7.48 46.33
C VAL A 5 -22.99 6.10 45.91
N VAL A 6 -23.54 5.04 46.50
CA VAL A 6 -23.21 3.65 46.13
C VAL A 6 -23.64 3.34 44.69
N ALA A 7 -24.85 3.75 44.29
CA ALA A 7 -25.34 3.55 42.93
C ALA A 7 -24.46 4.28 41.88
N LEU A 8 -24.06 5.53 42.16
CA LEU A 8 -23.16 6.29 41.29
C LEU A 8 -21.76 5.67 41.21
N ALA A 9 -21.22 5.21 42.34
CA ALA A 9 -19.93 4.54 42.37
C ALA A 9 -19.95 3.21 41.57
N ALA A 10 -21.01 2.42 41.73
CA ALA A 10 -21.19 1.18 40.97
C ALA A 10 -21.34 1.46 39.46
N ALA A 11 -22.13 2.47 39.07
CA ALA A 11 -22.27 2.88 37.68
C ALA A 11 -20.93 3.35 37.08
N GLY A 12 -20.15 4.14 37.83
CA GLY A 12 -18.82 4.58 37.40
C GLY A 12 -17.85 3.42 37.16
N LEU A 13 -17.89 2.39 38.01
CA LEU A 13 -17.06 1.20 37.86
C LEU A 13 -17.39 0.42 36.58
N VAL A 14 -18.68 0.30 36.25
CA VAL A 14 -19.14 -0.37 35.02
C VAL A 14 -18.65 0.39 33.78
N VAL A 15 -18.76 1.72 33.78
CA VAL A 15 -18.28 2.55 32.65
C VAL A 15 -16.76 2.42 32.48
N ALA A 16 -16.00 2.42 33.58
CA ALA A 16 -14.55 2.27 33.53
C ALA A 16 -14.10 0.92 32.94
N GLN A 17 -14.78 -0.17 33.31
CA GLN A 17 -14.55 -1.50 32.74
C GLN A 17 -14.83 -1.54 31.23
N LEU A 18 -15.93 -0.90 30.81
CA LEU A 18 -16.31 -0.82 29.41
C LEU A 18 -15.27 -0.05 28.59
N ALA A 19 -14.80 1.08 29.12
CA ALA A 19 -13.76 1.89 28.51
C ALA A 19 -12.45 1.12 28.33
N GLY A 20 -12.05 0.33 29.34
CA GLY A 20 -10.84 -0.51 29.27
C GLY A 20 -10.91 -1.54 28.14
N ARG A 21 -12.05 -2.21 27.97
CA ARG A 21 -12.25 -3.18 26.88
C ARG A 21 -12.28 -2.52 25.51
N ALA A 22 -13.00 -1.41 25.38
CA ALA A 22 -13.04 -0.65 24.14
C ALA A 22 -11.64 -0.20 23.71
N GLN A 23 -10.81 0.23 24.67
CA GLN A 23 -9.43 0.64 24.42
C GLN A 23 -8.54 -0.53 23.97
N LEU A 24 -8.69 -1.72 24.55
CA LEU A 24 -7.95 -2.92 24.15
C LEU A 24 -8.31 -3.35 22.73
N MET A 25 -9.60 -3.38 22.41
CA MET A 25 -10.09 -3.70 21.06
C MET A 25 -9.53 -2.71 20.02
N ALA A 26 -9.56 -1.40 20.31
CA ALA A 26 -9.01 -0.39 19.42
C ALA A 26 -7.50 -0.56 19.17
N ARG A 27 -6.74 -0.93 20.22
CA ARG A 27 -5.30 -1.24 20.09
C ARG A 27 -5.05 -2.50 19.30
N ALA A 28 -5.83 -3.56 19.53
CA ALA A 28 -5.75 -4.80 18.76
C ALA A 28 -6.01 -4.54 17.27
N GLN A 29 -7.03 -3.73 16.95
CA GLN A 29 -7.33 -3.35 15.56
C GLN A 29 -6.19 -2.55 14.93
N THR A 30 -5.63 -1.58 15.66
CA THR A 30 -4.48 -0.78 15.17
C THR A 30 -3.27 -1.67 14.85
N ALA A 31 -2.99 -2.66 15.71
CA ALA A 31 -1.93 -3.63 15.49
C ALA A 31 -2.21 -4.50 14.24
N ALA A 32 -3.46 -4.93 14.05
CA ALA A 32 -3.87 -5.69 12.88
C ALA A 32 -3.69 -4.87 11.59
N ASP A 33 -4.14 -3.61 11.57
CA ASP A 33 -4.04 -2.74 10.39
C ASP A 33 -2.58 -2.48 10.00
N ALA A 34 -1.72 -2.19 10.98
CA ALA A 34 -0.29 -2.00 10.77
C ALA A 34 0.38 -3.27 10.22
N ALA A 35 0.06 -4.43 10.80
CA ALA A 35 0.58 -5.71 10.34
C ALA A 35 0.07 -6.08 8.94
N ALA A 36 -1.17 -5.76 8.61
CA ALA A 36 -1.75 -5.99 7.28
C ALA A 36 -1.03 -5.15 6.22
N LEU A 37 -0.83 -3.85 6.47
CA LEU A 37 -0.11 -2.95 5.57
C LEU A 37 1.34 -3.40 5.35
N ALA A 38 2.03 -3.77 6.43
CA ALA A 38 3.37 -4.32 6.35
C ALA A 38 3.40 -5.65 5.58
N GLY A 39 2.41 -6.52 5.81
CA GLY A 39 2.24 -7.79 5.11
C GLY A 39 2.04 -7.64 3.61
N ALA A 40 1.25 -6.65 3.19
CA ALA A 40 0.99 -6.34 1.79
C ALA A 40 2.27 -5.86 1.06
N GLY A 41 3.17 -5.15 1.75
CA GLY A 41 4.45 -4.66 1.22
C GLY A 41 5.61 -5.67 1.26
N ASP A 42 5.84 -6.29 2.41
CA ASP A 42 7.11 -6.98 2.71
C ASP A 42 6.93 -8.42 3.22
N ARG A 43 5.72 -8.97 3.05
CA ARG A 43 5.33 -10.35 3.41
C ARG A 43 5.29 -10.60 4.92
N ARG A 44 5.18 -11.88 5.31
CA ARG A 44 4.89 -12.32 6.69
C ARG A 44 5.85 -11.78 7.75
N SER A 45 7.15 -11.71 7.47
CA SER A 45 8.14 -11.27 8.47
C SER A 45 7.91 -9.83 8.92
N ALA A 46 7.57 -8.93 7.98
CA ALA A 46 7.25 -7.54 8.29
C ALA A 46 5.93 -7.43 9.07
N ALA A 47 4.93 -8.26 8.74
CA ALA A 47 3.68 -8.33 9.51
C ALA A 47 3.92 -8.78 10.96
N VAL A 48 4.80 -9.77 11.18
CA VAL A 48 5.19 -10.22 12.53
C VAL A 48 5.89 -9.09 13.30
N GLU A 49 6.85 -8.43 12.68
CA GLU A 49 7.61 -7.33 13.31
C GLU A 49 6.69 -6.18 13.71
N LEU A 50 5.78 -5.75 12.81
CA LEU A 50 4.84 -4.68 13.12
C LEU A 50 3.80 -5.10 14.17
N ALA A 51 3.31 -6.33 14.15
CA ALA A 51 2.43 -6.82 15.20
C ALA A 51 3.13 -6.75 16.57
N ALA A 52 4.36 -7.26 16.66
CA ALA A 52 5.16 -7.24 17.88
C ALA A 52 5.48 -5.83 18.37
N ALA A 53 5.82 -4.90 17.45
CA ALA A 53 6.06 -3.50 17.77
C ALA A 53 4.81 -2.80 18.35
N ASN A 54 3.61 -3.29 18.02
CA ASN A 54 2.34 -2.84 18.59
C ASN A 54 1.89 -3.65 19.82
N GLY A 55 2.74 -4.55 20.33
CA GLY A 55 2.43 -5.38 21.50
C GLY A 55 1.44 -6.51 21.24
N ALA A 56 1.24 -6.89 19.97
CA ALA A 56 0.37 -7.98 19.57
C ALA A 56 1.17 -9.17 19.02
N GLU A 57 0.60 -10.36 19.12
CA GLU A 57 1.14 -11.57 18.51
C GLU A 57 0.39 -11.88 17.20
N LEU A 58 1.10 -12.20 16.12
CA LEU A 58 0.49 -12.60 14.85
C LEU A 58 0.04 -14.06 14.91
N THR A 59 -1.27 -14.31 14.92
CA THR A 59 -1.86 -15.65 14.99
C THR A 59 -2.27 -16.22 13.64
N GLY A 60 -2.53 -15.35 12.66
CA GLY A 60 -2.94 -15.74 11.31
C GLY A 60 -2.30 -14.85 10.24
N PHE A 61 -1.93 -15.44 9.10
CA PHE A 61 -1.36 -14.71 7.97
C PHE A 61 -1.68 -15.42 6.65
N GLU A 62 -2.33 -14.70 5.75
CA GLU A 62 -2.59 -15.09 4.37
C GLU A 62 -2.16 -13.95 3.45
N ALA A 63 -1.49 -14.28 2.35
CA ALA A 63 -1.10 -13.28 1.36
C ALA A 63 -1.27 -13.83 -0.07
N ASP A 64 -1.83 -13.01 -0.93
CA ASP A 64 -2.03 -13.31 -2.35
C ASP A 64 -1.99 -12.00 -3.17
N GLY A 65 -1.28 -12.00 -4.29
CA GLY A 65 -1.34 -10.89 -5.27
C GLY A 65 -1.01 -9.47 -4.77
N GLY A 66 -0.37 -9.30 -3.61
CA GLY A 66 -0.15 -7.99 -2.98
C GLY A 66 -1.21 -7.60 -1.95
N MET A 67 -2.23 -8.43 -1.77
CA MET A 67 -3.13 -8.42 -0.62
C MET A 67 -2.55 -9.24 0.52
N ALA A 68 -2.72 -8.78 1.76
CA ALA A 68 -2.42 -9.53 2.97
C ALA A 68 -3.59 -9.44 3.94
N ARG A 69 -4.01 -10.60 4.47
CA ARG A 69 -4.94 -10.71 5.59
C ARG A 69 -4.16 -11.22 6.80
N VAL A 70 -4.35 -10.56 7.93
CA VAL A 70 -3.67 -10.87 9.18
C VAL A 70 -4.67 -11.01 10.31
N GLU A 71 -4.34 -11.88 11.25
CA GLU A 71 -5.01 -11.96 12.54
C GLU A 71 -3.97 -11.79 13.64
N VAL A 72 -4.28 -10.95 14.61
CA VAL A 72 -3.41 -10.65 15.75
C VAL A 72 -4.15 -10.86 17.07
N ARG A 73 -3.38 -11.05 18.14
CA ARG A 73 -3.89 -11.14 19.50
C ARG A 73 -3.17 -10.15 20.42
N LEU A 74 -3.92 -9.36 21.19
CA LEU A 74 -3.41 -8.39 22.15
C LEU A 74 -4.24 -8.44 23.43
N GLY A 75 -3.61 -8.78 24.55
CA GLY A 75 -4.28 -8.78 25.87
C GLY A 75 -5.50 -9.71 25.96
N GLY A 76 -5.55 -10.78 25.17
CA GLY A 76 -6.68 -11.72 25.08
C GLY A 76 -7.73 -11.36 24.03
N GLU A 77 -7.70 -10.13 23.49
CA GLU A 77 -8.54 -9.72 22.37
C GLU A 77 -7.89 -10.14 21.04
N SER A 78 -8.70 -10.55 20.08
CA SER A 78 -8.24 -10.89 18.73
C SER A 78 -8.83 -9.90 17.72
N ALA A 79 -8.02 -9.49 16.76
CA ALA A 79 -8.44 -8.58 15.69
C ALA A 79 -7.90 -9.07 14.35
N ALA A 80 -8.64 -8.77 13.29
CA ALA A 80 -8.28 -9.13 11.94
C ALA A 80 -8.29 -7.87 11.06
N ALA A 81 -7.38 -7.83 10.10
CA ALA A 81 -7.32 -6.78 9.11
C ALA A 81 -6.86 -7.34 7.77
N ALA A 82 -7.26 -6.66 6.70
CA ALA A 82 -6.76 -6.94 5.37
C ALA A 82 -6.31 -5.64 4.72
N ALA A 83 -5.18 -5.69 4.02
CA ALA A 83 -4.65 -4.58 3.27
C ALA A 83 -4.19 -5.04 1.90
N GLU A 84 -4.30 -4.16 0.93
CA GLU A 84 -3.77 -4.36 -0.42
C GLU A 84 -2.64 -3.37 -0.65
N ARG A 85 -1.59 -3.82 -1.34
CA ARG A 85 -0.50 -2.95 -1.76
C ARG A 85 -1.04 -1.97 -2.80
N SER A 86 -1.23 -0.73 -2.39
CA SER A 86 -1.50 0.32 -3.35
C SER A 86 -0.27 0.53 -4.25
N PRO A 87 -0.43 0.55 -5.59
CA PRO A 87 0.67 0.91 -6.46
C PRO A 87 1.15 2.32 -6.12
N PRO A 88 2.47 2.60 -6.24
CA PRO A 88 2.99 3.92 -5.96
C PRO A 88 2.24 4.97 -6.79
N PRO A 89 1.88 6.13 -6.21
CA PRO A 89 1.17 7.17 -6.94
C PRO A 89 2.02 7.62 -8.13
N VAL A 90 1.44 7.59 -9.33
CA VAL A 90 2.09 7.99 -10.58
C VAL A 90 1.47 9.31 -11.02
N ALA A 91 2.26 10.22 -11.58
CA ALA A 91 1.70 11.45 -12.16
C ALA A 91 0.62 11.10 -13.21
N PRO A 92 -0.55 11.78 -13.22
CA PRO A 92 -1.68 11.41 -14.10
C PRO A 92 -1.31 11.33 -15.59
N ALA A 93 -0.45 12.24 -16.06
CA ALA A 93 0.04 12.23 -17.44
C ALA A 93 0.88 10.98 -17.75
N LEU A 94 1.68 10.51 -16.79
CA LEU A 94 2.48 9.30 -16.94
C LEU A 94 1.62 8.04 -16.87
N ALA A 95 0.62 8.01 -15.98
CA ALA A 95 -0.37 6.93 -15.93
C ALA A 95 -1.10 6.78 -17.28
N ALA A 96 -1.61 7.88 -17.83
CA ALA A 96 -2.27 7.88 -19.14
C ALA A 96 -1.34 7.41 -20.28
N ALA A 97 -0.06 7.80 -20.26
CA ALA A 97 0.92 7.35 -21.24
C ALA A 97 1.22 5.85 -21.14
N LEU A 98 1.28 5.31 -19.92
CA LEU A 98 1.46 3.88 -19.65
C LEU A 98 0.24 3.06 -20.09
N ASP A 99 -0.97 3.52 -19.76
CA ASP A 99 -2.22 2.88 -20.20
C ASP A 99 -2.28 2.82 -21.73
N ARG A 100 -2.00 3.95 -22.40
CA ARG A 100 -1.96 4.02 -23.86
C ARG A 100 -0.91 3.10 -24.47
N ALA A 101 0.26 2.99 -23.84
CA ALA A 101 1.28 2.05 -24.28
C ALA A 101 0.83 0.60 -24.11
N GLY A 102 0.16 0.25 -23.01
CA GLY A 102 -0.43 -1.07 -22.78
C GLY A 102 -1.45 -1.46 -23.86
N GLU A 103 -2.36 -0.54 -24.20
CA GLU A 103 -3.33 -0.72 -25.29
C GLU A 103 -2.66 -1.01 -26.64
N ILE A 104 -1.65 -0.21 -27.02
CA ILE A 104 -0.95 -0.37 -28.30
C ILE A 104 -0.15 -1.68 -28.33
N LEU A 105 0.41 -2.08 -27.19
CA LEU A 105 1.26 -3.27 -27.09
C LEU A 105 0.46 -4.56 -26.89
N GLY A 106 -0.85 -4.46 -26.61
CA GLY A 106 -1.73 -5.60 -26.36
C GLY A 106 -1.37 -6.37 -25.09
N SER A 107 -0.72 -5.73 -24.12
CA SER A 107 -0.21 -6.37 -22.90
C SER A 107 -0.24 -5.38 -21.73
N ASP A 108 -0.60 -5.85 -20.55
CA ASP A 108 -0.42 -5.07 -19.31
C ASP A 108 1.09 -4.90 -19.04
N ILE A 109 1.56 -3.66 -19.10
CA ILE A 109 2.96 -3.31 -18.89
C ILE A 109 3.23 -2.78 -17.47
N ALA A 110 2.20 -2.56 -16.65
CA ALA A 110 2.35 -1.93 -15.33
C ALA A 110 3.29 -2.73 -14.41
N GLY A 111 3.20 -4.07 -14.45
CA GLY A 111 4.08 -4.95 -13.68
C GLY A 111 5.54 -5.03 -14.16
N SER A 112 5.85 -4.51 -15.35
CA SER A 112 7.19 -4.55 -15.97
C SER A 112 7.94 -3.21 -15.89
N VAL A 113 7.38 -2.24 -15.19
CA VAL A 113 7.84 -0.86 -15.16
C VAL A 113 8.30 -0.50 -13.74
N ARG A 114 9.48 0.09 -13.63
CA ARG A 114 10.00 0.66 -12.38
C ARG A 114 9.96 2.17 -12.46
N LEU A 115 9.21 2.82 -11.57
CA LEU A 115 9.20 4.28 -11.48
C LEU A 115 10.54 4.80 -10.96
N LEU A 116 11.01 5.89 -11.56
CA LEU A 116 12.21 6.60 -11.13
C LEU A 116 11.83 7.92 -10.48
N GLY A 117 12.33 8.14 -9.25
CA GLY A 117 12.05 9.34 -8.47
C GLY A 117 10.62 9.41 -7.90
N PRO A 118 10.32 10.46 -7.11
CA PRO A 118 8.99 10.65 -6.53
C PRO A 118 7.96 10.82 -7.64
N LEU A 119 6.86 10.07 -7.55
CA LEU A 119 5.72 10.09 -8.49
C LEU A 119 6.06 9.75 -9.95
N GLY A 120 7.24 9.15 -10.21
CA GLY A 120 7.72 8.92 -11.57
C GLY A 120 8.19 10.18 -12.29
N ALA A 121 8.45 11.28 -11.57
CA ALA A 121 8.97 12.52 -12.16
C ALA A 121 10.33 12.33 -12.83
N GLY A 122 11.10 11.35 -12.35
CA GLY A 122 12.36 10.95 -12.96
C GLY A 122 12.19 9.99 -14.14
N GLY A 123 10.96 9.64 -14.54
CA GLY A 123 10.67 8.72 -15.64
C GLY A 123 10.41 7.29 -15.18
N ILE A 124 10.56 6.37 -16.12
CA ILE A 124 10.35 4.94 -15.95
C ILE A 124 11.53 4.14 -16.47
N GLU A 125 11.90 3.08 -15.76
CA GLU A 125 12.81 2.04 -16.20
C GLU A 125 12.01 0.81 -16.62
N VAL A 126 12.31 0.27 -17.81
CA VAL A 126 11.63 -0.91 -18.37
C VAL A 126 12.62 -2.02 -18.70
N SER A 127 12.12 -3.24 -18.89
CA SER A 127 12.95 -4.34 -19.40
C SER A 127 13.54 -4.03 -20.79
N ARG A 128 14.68 -4.62 -21.15
CA ARG A 128 15.32 -4.37 -22.46
C ARG A 128 14.44 -4.73 -23.66
N SER A 129 13.66 -5.80 -23.53
CA SER A 129 12.72 -6.24 -24.58
C SER A 129 11.59 -5.22 -24.76
N LEU A 130 11.06 -4.69 -23.66
CA LEU A 130 10.04 -3.65 -23.70
C LEU A 130 10.60 -2.32 -24.21
N ALA A 131 11.83 -1.97 -23.84
CA ALA A 131 12.52 -0.77 -24.29
C ALA A 131 12.66 -0.71 -25.82
N ALA A 132 12.95 -1.83 -26.48
CA ALA A 132 13.05 -1.89 -27.93
C ALA A 132 11.70 -1.62 -28.61
N ARG A 133 10.60 -2.18 -28.06
CA ARG A 133 9.24 -1.97 -28.57
C ARG A 133 8.77 -0.53 -28.35
N LEU A 134 8.98 0.01 -27.16
CA LEU A 134 8.61 1.39 -26.81
C LEU A 134 9.39 2.42 -27.64
N ALA A 135 10.67 2.19 -27.91
CA ALA A 135 11.48 3.10 -28.73
C ALA A 135 10.91 3.27 -30.16
N VAL A 136 10.39 2.21 -30.76
CA VAL A 136 9.73 2.27 -32.08
C VAL A 136 8.40 3.04 -32.00
N LEU A 137 7.71 2.98 -30.86
CA LEU A 137 6.38 3.54 -30.64
C LEU A 137 6.38 4.87 -29.87
N SER A 138 7.55 5.49 -29.70
CA SER A 138 7.74 6.69 -28.86
C SER A 138 6.72 7.80 -29.15
N HIS A 139 6.55 8.13 -30.44
CA HIS A 139 5.63 9.18 -30.90
C HIS A 139 4.15 8.86 -30.68
N ARG A 140 3.78 7.58 -30.56
CA ARG A 140 2.38 7.15 -30.37
C ARG A 140 2.00 6.96 -28.91
N THR A 141 2.98 6.69 -28.06
CA THR A 141 2.81 6.45 -26.62
C THR A 141 3.01 7.71 -25.79
N GLY A 142 3.65 8.74 -26.35
CA GLY A 142 4.04 9.94 -25.61
C GLY A 142 5.23 9.74 -24.67
N LEU A 143 5.90 8.60 -24.78
CA LEU A 143 7.10 8.24 -24.01
C LEU A 143 8.34 8.35 -24.90
N CYS A 144 9.32 9.11 -24.44
CA CYS A 144 10.60 9.34 -25.12
C CYS A 144 11.74 8.74 -24.30
N ARG A 145 12.76 8.21 -24.97
CA ARG A 145 13.96 7.73 -24.28
C ARG A 145 14.66 8.92 -23.60
N ALA A 146 14.96 8.80 -22.32
CA ALA A 146 15.59 9.86 -21.56
C ALA A 146 17.00 10.14 -22.09
N ALA A 147 17.38 11.42 -22.15
CA ALA A 147 18.70 11.86 -22.62
C ALA A 147 19.88 11.33 -21.77
N SER A 148 19.59 10.73 -20.61
CA SER A 148 20.55 10.13 -19.66
C SER A 148 21.45 9.01 -20.22
N GLY A 149 21.32 8.63 -21.49
CA GLY A 149 22.14 7.59 -22.14
C GLY A 149 21.79 6.16 -21.74
N ARG A 150 20.85 5.94 -20.80
CA ARG A 150 20.37 4.60 -20.42
C ARG A 150 19.30 4.11 -21.42
N PRO A 151 19.51 2.97 -22.11
CA PRO A 151 18.59 2.51 -23.16
C PRO A 151 17.23 2.04 -22.64
N VAL A 152 17.10 1.83 -21.34
CA VAL A 152 15.90 1.34 -20.64
C VAL A 152 15.10 2.43 -19.96
N HIS A 153 15.56 3.68 -20.05
CA HIS A 153 14.96 4.81 -19.33
C HIS A 153 14.10 5.66 -20.27
N PHE A 154 12.83 5.83 -19.92
CA PHE A 154 11.85 6.63 -20.67
C PHE A 154 11.22 7.70 -19.79
N VAL A 155 10.88 8.85 -20.38
CA VAL A 155 10.20 9.99 -19.75
C VAL A 155 9.05 10.44 -20.66
N LEU A 156 8.16 11.29 -20.16
CA LEU A 156 7.19 11.96 -21.03
C LEU A 156 7.93 12.80 -22.08
N CYS A 157 7.51 12.71 -23.34
CA CYS A 157 8.11 13.50 -24.41
C CYS A 157 7.89 15.01 -24.15
N PRO A 158 8.96 15.83 -24.11
CA PRO A 158 8.81 17.27 -23.95
C PRO A 158 8.10 17.84 -25.19
N GLY A 159 6.89 18.38 -25.01
CA GLY A 159 6.13 19.05 -26.06
C GLY A 159 4.74 18.49 -26.41
N ILE A 160 4.23 17.48 -25.70
CA ILE A 160 2.85 16.99 -25.92
C ILE A 160 1.81 17.76 -25.08
N HIS A 161 2.23 18.58 -24.11
CA HIS A 161 1.36 19.55 -23.44
C HIS A 161 1.20 20.81 -24.28
N ARG A 162 0.33 20.77 -25.29
CA ARG A 162 -0.42 21.95 -25.72
C ARG A 162 -1.89 21.69 -25.42
N ASP A 163 -2.32 22.37 -24.36
CA ASP A 163 -3.67 22.68 -23.87
C ASP A 163 -4.58 21.51 -23.45
#